data_AF-A0AAD4ZP01-F1
#
_entry.id   AF-A0AAD4ZP01-F1
#
_cell.length_a   1.000
_cell.length_b   1.000
_cell.length_c   1.000
_cell.angle_alpha   90.00
_cell.angle_beta   90.00
_cell.angle_gamma   90.00
#
_symmetry.space_group_name_H-M   'P 1'
#
loop_
_entity.id
_entity.type
_entity.pdbx_description
1 polymer ?
#
loop_
_entity_poly.entity_id
_entity_poly.type
_entity_poly.pdbx_seq_one_letter_code
_entity_poly.pdbx_strand_id
1 'polypeptide(L)'
;MRRVVKRKIQKIKPVVEYNKSGRPHGKADVEMQSYIGVLARTRVPLVDKKWTQLPKDLKEQFWEAVQMAYVVGEGGKKIVLLSTVKKWKDFSSTLTRQFILPFTNEKENLKEPPQLYNFIEKSQWDAFVASTLSPDFEAVHSEQS
;
A
#
# COMPACT_ATOMS: atom_id res chain seq x y z
N MET A 1 2.29 8.54 12.32
CA MET A 1 0.86 8.20 12.58
C MET A 1 0.18 9.08 13.65
N ARG A 2 0.87 9.55 14.70
CA ARG A 2 0.25 10.33 15.80
C ARG A 2 -0.47 11.62 15.40
N ARG A 3 -0.07 12.31 14.31
CA ARG A 3 -0.66 13.61 13.91
C ARG A 3 -2.03 13.50 13.24
N VAL A 4 -2.20 12.58 12.27
CA VAL A 4 -3.48 12.40 11.56
C VAL A 4 -4.57 11.91 12.51
N VAL A 5 -4.25 10.95 13.39
CA VAL A 5 -5.19 10.43 14.40
C VAL A 5 -5.61 11.54 15.38
N LYS A 6 -4.65 12.34 15.87
CA LYS A 6 -4.96 13.51 16.73
C LYS A 6 -5.87 14.53 16.04
N ARG A 7 -5.62 14.84 14.77
CA ARG A 7 -6.46 15.78 14.00
C ARG A 7 -7.86 15.25 13.72
N LYS A 8 -8.02 13.93 13.47
CA LYS A 8 -9.34 13.29 13.36
C LYS A 8 -10.17 13.48 14.63
N ILE A 9 -9.56 13.29 15.81
CA ILE A 9 -10.22 13.52 17.11
C ILE A 9 -10.61 15.00 17.26
N GLN A 10 -9.75 15.91 16.81
CA GLN A 10 -9.99 17.36 16.82
C GLN A 10 -10.90 17.86 15.67
N LYS A 11 -11.37 16.96 14.78
CA LYS A 11 -12.16 17.28 13.57
C LYS A 11 -11.50 18.28 12.60
N ILE A 12 -10.17 18.44 12.66
CA ILE A 12 -9.42 19.31 11.74
C ILE A 12 -9.05 18.50 10.49
N LYS A 13 -9.57 18.89 9.33
CA LYS A 13 -9.23 18.28 8.04
C LYS A 13 -8.43 19.26 7.18
N PRO A 14 -7.15 19.00 6.90
CA PRO A 14 -6.38 19.81 5.96
C PRO A 14 -7.01 19.76 4.57
N VAL A 15 -7.07 20.91 3.89
CA VAL A 15 -7.52 21.02 2.50
C VAL A 15 -6.37 20.66 1.58
N VAL A 16 -6.62 19.74 0.64
CA VAL A 16 -5.65 19.38 -0.39
C VAL A 16 -5.71 20.42 -1.51
N GLU A 17 -4.59 21.08 -1.74
CA GLU A 17 -4.42 22.05 -2.83
C GLU A 17 -4.08 21.33 -4.14
N TYR A 18 -4.45 21.93 -5.27
CA TYR A 18 -4.24 21.36 -6.59
C TYR A 18 -3.52 22.38 -7.50
N ASN A 19 -2.56 21.91 -8.29
CA ASN A 19 -1.91 22.76 -9.29
C ASN A 19 -2.83 22.99 -10.51
N LYS A 20 -2.36 23.83 -11.44
CA LYS A 20 -3.02 24.11 -12.73
C LYS A 20 -3.31 22.85 -13.57
N SER A 21 -2.62 21.74 -13.32
CA SER A 21 -2.82 20.46 -13.99
C SER A 21 -3.77 19.51 -13.24
N GLY A 22 -4.44 19.98 -12.18
CA GLY A 22 -5.36 19.18 -11.38
C GLY A 22 -4.68 18.11 -10.53
N ARG A 23 -3.37 18.23 -10.24
CA ARG A 23 -2.64 17.31 -9.36
C ARG A 23 -2.52 17.89 -7.96
N PRO A 24 -2.76 17.08 -6.91
CA PRO A 24 -2.50 17.46 -5.53
C PRO A 24 -1.08 17.99 -5.34
N HIS A 25 -0.92 19.00 -4.49
CA HIS A 25 0.39 19.52 -4.10
C HIS A 25 0.41 20.06 -2.67
N GLY A 26 1.60 20.49 -2.26
CA GLY A 26 1.81 21.17 -0.99
C GLY A 26 1.83 20.23 0.21
N LYS A 27 1.85 20.81 1.40
CA LYS A 27 2.06 20.06 2.65
C LYS A 27 0.93 19.07 2.94
N ALA A 28 -0.31 19.44 2.62
CA ALA A 28 -1.47 18.57 2.81
C ALA A 28 -1.39 17.32 1.92
N ASP A 29 -0.97 17.45 0.66
CA ASP A 29 -0.76 16.31 -0.23
C ASP A 29 0.36 15.40 0.27
N VAL A 30 1.54 15.93 0.65
CA VAL A 30 2.64 15.10 1.17
C VAL A 30 2.21 14.27 2.38
N GLU A 31 1.48 14.89 3.31
CA GLU A 31 0.91 14.20 4.46
C GLU A 31 -0.14 13.17 4.05
N MET A 32 -1.01 13.51 3.09
CA MET A 32 -2.03 12.61 2.54
C MET A 32 -1.40 11.38 1.86
N GLN A 33 -0.41 11.55 0.98
CA GLN A 33 0.31 10.45 0.33
C GLN A 33 0.99 9.53 1.35
N SER A 34 1.54 10.11 2.42
CA SER A 34 2.12 9.35 3.53
C SER A 34 1.04 8.52 4.24
N TYR A 35 -0.14 9.09 4.48
CA TYR A 35 -1.27 8.38 5.08
C TYR A 35 -1.82 7.28 4.17
N ILE A 36 -1.98 7.55 2.87
CA ILE A 36 -2.34 6.56 1.85
C ILE A 36 -1.34 5.40 1.86
N GLY A 37 -0.04 5.70 1.92
CA GLY A 37 0.99 4.66 1.99
C GLY A 37 0.90 3.79 3.24
N VAL A 38 0.46 4.34 4.39
CA VAL A 38 0.19 3.53 5.58
C VAL A 38 -1.02 2.63 5.35
N LEU A 39 -2.13 3.19 4.84
CA LEU A 39 -3.34 2.42 4.56
C LEU A 39 -3.06 1.28 3.57
N ALA A 40 -2.33 1.58 2.49
CA ALA A 40 -1.96 0.60 1.47
C ALA A 40 -1.20 -0.59 2.04
N ARG A 41 -0.26 -0.33 2.96
CA ARG A 41 0.57 -1.37 3.59
C ARG A 41 -0.17 -2.20 4.63
N THR A 42 -1.11 -1.60 5.36
CA THR A 42 -1.77 -2.26 6.49
C THR A 42 -3.11 -2.89 6.16
N ARG A 43 -3.77 -2.45 5.08
CA ARG A 43 -5.15 -2.89 4.74
C ARG A 43 -5.28 -3.61 3.41
N VAL A 44 -4.33 -3.44 2.49
CA VAL A 44 -4.36 -4.21 1.24
C VAL A 44 -3.72 -5.58 1.54
N PRO A 45 -4.44 -6.69 1.29
CA PRO A 45 -3.85 -8.01 1.45
C PRO A 45 -2.59 -8.15 0.58
N LEU A 46 -1.53 -8.78 1.13
CA LEU A 46 -0.32 -9.07 0.35
C LEU A 46 -0.50 -10.23 -0.63
N VAL A 47 -1.57 -11.03 -0.49
CA VAL A 47 -1.83 -12.16 -1.38
C VAL A 47 -1.97 -11.73 -2.83
N ASP A 48 -1.67 -12.67 -3.73
CA ASP A 48 -1.54 -12.50 -5.17
C ASP A 48 -2.89 -12.28 -5.89
N LYS A 49 -3.66 -11.32 -5.39
CA LYS A 49 -4.87 -10.81 -6.02
C LYS A 49 -4.49 -9.55 -6.77
N LYS A 50 -4.83 -9.52 -8.06
CA LYS A 50 -4.74 -8.29 -8.85
C LYS A 50 -5.60 -7.22 -8.16
N TRP A 51 -5.14 -5.97 -8.14
CA TRP A 51 -5.93 -4.84 -7.61
C TRP A 51 -7.37 -4.79 -8.17
N THR A 52 -7.54 -5.22 -9.42
CA THR A 52 -8.84 -5.34 -10.09
C THR A 52 -9.79 -6.32 -9.39
N GLN A 53 -9.26 -7.37 -8.76
CA GLN A 53 -10.01 -8.42 -8.05
C GLN A 53 -10.33 -8.05 -6.60
N LEU A 54 -9.79 -6.96 -6.07
CA LEU A 54 -10.15 -6.50 -4.73
C LEU A 54 -11.63 -6.06 -4.67
N PRO A 55 -12.35 -6.40 -3.58
CA PRO A 55 -13.74 -6.00 -3.39
C PRO A 55 -13.92 -4.49 -3.56
N LYS A 56 -15.04 -4.09 -4.16
CA LYS A 56 -15.38 -2.67 -4.32
C LYS A 56 -15.46 -1.97 -2.97
N ASP A 57 -15.98 -2.65 -1.95
CA ASP A 57 -16.12 -2.11 -0.60
C ASP A 57 -14.77 -1.78 0.04
N LEU A 58 -13.74 -2.60 -0.22
CA LEU A 58 -12.39 -2.32 0.26
C LEU A 58 -11.82 -1.04 -0.39
N LYS A 59 -12.08 -0.83 -1.68
CA LYS A 59 -11.70 0.39 -2.40
C LYS A 59 -12.44 1.61 -1.84
N GLU A 60 -13.71 1.45 -1.48
CA GLU A 60 -14.49 2.50 -0.85
C GLU A 60 -13.94 2.87 0.52
N GLN A 61 -13.56 1.88 1.34
CA GLN A 61 -12.97 2.12 2.66
C GLN A 61 -11.67 2.92 2.60
N PHE A 62 -10.84 2.74 1.55
CA PHE A 62 -9.66 3.59 1.35
C PHE A 62 -10.06 5.04 1.09
N TRP A 63 -11.05 5.24 0.25
CA TRP A 63 -11.56 6.57 -0.08
C TRP A 63 -12.16 7.27 1.15
N GLU A 64 -13.05 6.59 1.87
CA GLU A 64 -13.66 7.10 3.10
C GLU A 64 -12.62 7.42 4.18
N ALA A 65 -11.62 6.55 4.36
CA ALA A 65 -10.56 6.78 5.34
C ALA A 65 -9.80 8.08 5.08
N VAL A 66 -9.56 8.39 3.80
CA VAL A 66 -8.90 9.62 3.35
C VAL A 66 -9.84 10.83 3.43
N GLN A 67 -11.10 10.73 3.00
CA GLN A 67 -12.10 11.81 3.16
C GLN A 67 -12.38 12.18 4.62
N MET A 68 -12.27 11.22 5.53
CA MET A 68 -12.34 11.49 6.96
C MET A 68 -11.12 12.26 7.48
N ALA A 69 -9.97 12.16 6.82
CA ALA A 69 -8.71 12.78 7.26
C ALA A 69 -8.42 14.12 6.56
N TYR A 70 -8.88 14.29 5.31
CA TYR A 70 -8.53 15.40 4.42
C TYR A 70 -9.77 15.89 3.67
N VAL A 71 -9.79 17.19 3.33
CA VAL A 71 -10.75 17.73 2.36
C VAL A 71 -10.13 17.58 0.98
N VAL A 72 -10.71 16.72 0.16
CA VAL A 72 -10.20 16.36 -1.16
C VAL A 72 -11.23 16.80 -2.20
N GLY A 73 -10.75 17.46 -3.27
CA GLY A 73 -11.61 18.00 -4.33
C GLY A 73 -12.21 16.91 -5.24
N GLU A 74 -13.00 17.36 -6.21
CA GLU A 74 -13.61 16.51 -7.23
C GLU A 74 -12.53 15.72 -8.01
N GLY A 75 -12.80 14.45 -8.32
CA GLY A 75 -11.81 13.55 -8.92
C GLY A 75 -10.74 13.00 -7.96
N GLY A 76 -10.73 13.46 -6.70
CA GLY A 76 -9.83 13.01 -5.65
C GLY A 76 -9.84 11.51 -5.40
N LYS A 77 -11.01 10.88 -5.51
CA LYS A 77 -11.18 9.43 -5.34
C LYS A 77 -10.29 8.63 -6.30
N LYS A 78 -10.26 9.02 -7.58
CA LYS A 78 -9.42 8.36 -8.58
C LYS A 78 -7.94 8.48 -8.22
N ILE A 79 -7.50 9.66 -7.80
CA ILE A 79 -6.11 9.91 -7.39
C ILE A 79 -5.74 9.07 -6.17
N VAL A 80 -6.59 9.06 -5.14
CA VAL A 80 -6.38 8.27 -3.92
C VAL A 80 -6.24 6.80 -4.26
N LEU A 81 -7.17 6.24 -5.05
CA LEU A 81 -7.13 4.82 -5.43
C LEU A 81 -5.86 4.49 -6.24
N LEU A 82 -5.49 5.31 -7.22
CA LEU A 82 -4.27 5.12 -8.01
C LEU A 82 -3.01 5.18 -7.13
N SER A 83 -2.94 6.15 -6.21
CA SER A 83 -1.85 6.25 -5.25
C SER A 83 -1.79 5.02 -4.33
N THR A 84 -2.93 4.51 -3.85
CA THR A 84 -2.99 3.29 -3.04
C THR A 84 -2.42 2.09 -3.80
N VAL A 85 -2.82 1.90 -5.07
CA VAL A 85 -2.30 0.80 -5.91
C VAL A 85 -0.79 0.91 -6.05
N LYS A 86 -0.30 2.11 -6.40
CA LYS A 86 1.12 2.33 -6.60
C LYS A 86 1.91 2.04 -5.34
N LYS A 87 1.50 2.58 -4.20
CA LYS A 87 2.16 2.37 -2.90
C LYS A 87 2.15 0.90 -2.47
N TRP A 88 1.07 0.18 -2.76
CA TRP A 88 1.00 -1.25 -2.50
C TRP A 88 1.96 -2.03 -3.39
N LYS A 89 1.99 -1.77 -4.70
CA LYS A 89 2.94 -2.41 -5.63
C LYS A 89 4.41 -2.14 -5.25
N ASP A 90 4.74 -0.88 -4.93
CA ASP A 90 6.08 -0.49 -4.50
C ASP A 90 6.49 -1.25 -3.21
N PHE A 91 5.54 -1.45 -2.30
CA PHE A 91 5.76 -2.19 -1.06
C PHE A 91 5.97 -3.69 -1.32
N SER A 92 5.11 -4.34 -2.09
CA SER A 92 5.26 -5.76 -2.46
C SER A 92 6.58 -6.02 -3.20
N SER A 93 6.97 -5.12 -4.11
CA SER A 93 8.26 -5.19 -4.80
C SER A 93 9.44 -5.08 -3.83
N THR A 94 9.34 -4.18 -2.84
CA THR A 94 10.35 -4.02 -1.79
C THR A 94 10.47 -5.30 -0.95
N LEU A 95 9.34 -5.88 -0.53
CA LEU A 95 9.32 -7.14 0.22
C LEU A 95 9.99 -8.27 -0.57
N THR A 96 9.63 -8.40 -1.85
CA THR A 96 10.20 -9.40 -2.75
C THR A 96 11.72 -9.24 -2.88
N ARG A 97 12.19 -8.05 -3.26
CA ARG A 97 13.61 -7.81 -3.56
C ARG A 97 14.51 -7.86 -2.33
N GLN A 98 14.03 -7.41 -1.17
CA GLN A 98 14.88 -7.26 0.02
C GLN A 98 14.74 -8.42 1.00
N PHE A 99 13.59 -9.11 1.02
CA PHE A 99 13.28 -10.08 2.07
C PHE A 99 12.90 -11.47 1.53
N ILE A 100 12.73 -11.65 0.22
CA ILE A 100 12.45 -12.97 -0.39
C ILE A 100 13.59 -13.41 -1.30
N LEU A 101 13.88 -12.65 -2.36
CA LEU A 101 14.89 -13.03 -3.36
C LEU A 101 16.29 -13.32 -2.79
N PRO A 102 16.79 -12.57 -1.77
CA PRO A 102 18.10 -12.87 -1.20
C PRO A 102 18.16 -14.20 -0.42
N PHE A 103 17.01 -14.74 0.00
CA PHE A 103 16.92 -15.90 0.89
C PHE A 103 16.18 -17.08 0.23
N THR A 104 16.09 -17.11 -1.10
CA THR A 104 15.44 -18.21 -1.85
C THR A 104 16.05 -19.58 -1.54
N ASN A 105 17.37 -19.63 -1.32
CA ASN A 105 18.11 -20.85 -0.94
C ASN A 105 18.05 -21.14 0.57
N GLU A 106 17.76 -20.15 1.40
CA GLU A 106 17.77 -20.23 2.87
C GLU A 106 16.36 -20.09 3.42
N LYS A 107 15.51 -21.09 3.14
CA LYS A 107 14.07 -21.07 3.48
C LYS A 107 13.77 -20.86 4.96
N GLU A 108 14.73 -21.11 5.85
CA GLU A 108 14.59 -20.83 7.28
C GLU A 108 14.40 -19.33 7.57
N ASN A 109 15.08 -18.48 6.81
CA ASN A 109 14.99 -17.02 6.93
C ASN A 109 13.66 -16.46 6.38
N LEU A 110 12.86 -17.29 5.70
CA LEU A 110 11.55 -16.92 5.17
C LEU A 110 10.38 -17.37 6.07
N LYS A 111 10.65 -18.10 7.16
CA LYS A 111 9.60 -18.63 8.07
C LYS A 111 8.85 -17.55 8.85
N GLU A 112 9.45 -16.36 9.00
CA GLU A 112 8.88 -15.24 9.73
C GLU A 112 8.89 -13.97 8.88
N PRO A 113 7.86 -13.11 9.01
CA PRO A 113 7.87 -11.82 8.35
C PRO A 113 8.99 -10.93 8.91
N PRO A 114 9.50 -9.96 8.11
CA PRO A 114 10.51 -9.04 8.59
C PRO A 114 10.04 -8.26 9.82
N GLN A 115 10.86 -8.21 10.87
CA GLN A 115 10.53 -7.54 12.14
C GLN A 115 10.14 -6.06 11.97
N LEU A 116 10.67 -5.40 10.93
CA LEU A 116 10.31 -4.02 10.56
C LEU A 116 8.82 -3.85 10.24
N TYR A 117 8.16 -4.91 9.82
CA TYR A 117 6.75 -4.94 9.40
C TYR A 117 5.93 -5.86 10.29
N ASN A 118 5.96 -5.60 11.60
CA ASN A 118 5.24 -6.36 12.64
C ASN A 118 3.69 -6.41 12.48
N PHE A 119 3.13 -5.63 11.54
CA PHE A 119 1.72 -5.68 11.19
C PHE A 119 1.39 -6.76 10.15
N ILE A 120 2.40 -7.41 9.57
CA ILE A 120 2.20 -8.52 8.64
C ILE A 120 1.98 -9.79 9.46
N GLU A 121 0.79 -10.38 9.34
CA GLU A 121 0.50 -11.68 9.94
C GLU A 121 1.29 -12.78 9.25
N LYS A 122 1.73 -13.79 10.03
CA LYS A 122 2.50 -14.92 9.51
C LYS A 122 1.78 -15.64 8.37
N SER A 123 0.48 -15.89 8.51
CA SER A 123 -0.35 -16.52 7.46
C SER A 123 -0.32 -15.75 6.14
N GLN A 124 -0.35 -14.42 6.20
CA GLN A 124 -0.28 -13.56 5.02
C GLN A 124 1.13 -13.55 4.42
N TRP A 125 2.16 -13.57 5.27
CA TRP A 125 3.54 -13.68 4.83
C TRP A 125 3.82 -15.01 4.13
N ASP A 126 3.42 -16.13 4.72
CA ASP A 126 3.62 -17.47 4.17
C ASP A 126 2.95 -17.59 2.79
N ALA A 127 1.72 -17.08 2.65
CA ALA A 127 1.02 -17.05 1.36
C ALA A 127 1.72 -16.17 0.32
N PHE A 128 2.28 -15.03 0.74
CA PHE A 128 3.01 -14.12 -0.14
C PHE A 128 4.33 -14.74 -0.62
N VAL A 129 5.11 -15.35 0.29
CA VAL A 129 6.34 -16.08 -0.04
C VAL A 129 6.04 -17.23 -1.00
N ALA A 130 5.02 -18.03 -0.72
CA ALA A 130 4.61 -19.13 -1.60
C ALA A 130 4.24 -18.65 -3.01
N SER A 131 3.53 -17.53 -3.13
CA SER A 131 3.20 -16.95 -4.45
C SER A 131 4.43 -16.41 -5.19
N THR A 132 5.36 -15.78 -4.46
CA THR A 132 6.57 -15.17 -5.03
C THR A 132 7.58 -16.22 -5.49
N LEU A 133 7.64 -17.37 -4.81
CA LEU A 133 8.48 -18.51 -5.17
C LEU A 133 7.79 -19.50 -6.11
N SER A 134 6.60 -19.17 -6.62
CA SER A 134 5.91 -20.02 -7.58
C SER A 134 6.62 -19.97 -8.94
N PRO A 135 6.65 -21.08 -9.71
CA PRO A 135 7.27 -21.11 -11.04
C PRO A 135 6.70 -20.05 -12.00
N ASP A 136 5.42 -19.71 -11.82
CA ASP A 136 4.73 -18.69 -12.63
C ASP A 136 5.30 -17.28 -12.40
N PHE A 137 5.84 -17.00 -11.20
CA PHE A 137 6.47 -15.72 -10.88
C PHE A 137 7.91 -15.65 -11.43
N GLU A 138 8.65 -16.76 -11.40
CA GLU A 138 10.01 -16.85 -11.97
C GLU A 138 10.01 -16.62 -13.49
N ALA A 139 9.04 -17.18 -14.21
CA ALA A 139 8.91 -17.00 -15.66
C ALA A 139 8.71 -15.53 -16.05
N VAL A 140 7.81 -14.81 -15.34
CA VAL A 140 7.53 -13.39 -15.60
C VAL A 140 8.73 -12.48 -15.27
N HIS A 141 9.55 -12.86 -14.28
CA HIS A 141 10.74 -12.08 -13.94
C HIS A 141 11.91 -12.31 -14.89
N SER A 142 12.05 -13.53 -15.43
CA SER A 142 13.11 -13.88 -16.39
C SER A 142 12.95 -13.23 -17.77
N GLU A 143 11.71 -12.95 -18.21
CA GLU A 143 11.45 -12.31 -19.52
C GLU A 143 11.65 -10.79 -19.53
N GLN A 144 11.79 -10.15 -18.36
CA GLN A 144 11.93 -8.69 -18.23
C GLN A 144 13.34 -8.25 -17.84
N SER A 145 14.30 -9.16 -17.76
CA SER A 145 15.71 -8.86 -17.42
C SER A 145 16.62 -8.71 -18.62
#